data_AF-A0A0F9HMZ7-F1
#
_entry.id   AF-A0A0F9HMZ7-F1
#
_cell.length_a   1.000
_cell.length_b   1.000
_cell.length_c   1.000
_cell.angle_alpha   90.00
_cell.angle_beta   90.00
_cell.angle_gamma   90.00
#
_symmetry.space_group_name_H-M   'P 1'
#
loop_
_entity.id
_entity.type
_entity.pdbx_description
1 polymer ?
#
loop_
_entity_poly.entity_id
_entity_poly.type
_entity_poly.pdbx_seq_one_letter_code
_entity_poly.pdbx_strand_id
1 'polypeptide(L)'
;MAKKRVVSKRVAKRDRTNSNGFASVIIPPLEQAESEVWLIGDRPLMVNNKLSVAEGIAEKYDKGPGAYVPPPAPTPEEAYANTFYVLPDSKYDAPHPKGRYGVPSSGIKKCACSAIRTTGITDSITIGLIGKSFWVMEDSGGLCLVQFKKLICDRRPVNIGSGVKTVPSMRQRPMFLDWKIKIRVKFNAKVLSREQIINLFMHAGQYIGLCEMRAEKKQGQCGGFHVRGAGGTL
;
A
#
# COMPACT_ATOMS: atom_id res chain seq x y z
N MET A 1 -49.99 11.94 62.07
CA MET A 1 -49.70 12.09 60.63
C MET A 1 -48.22 11.82 60.39
N ALA A 2 -47.86 10.66 59.86
CA ALA A 2 -46.47 10.21 59.71
C ALA A 2 -45.99 10.32 58.24
N LYS A 3 -44.87 11.01 58.04
CA LYS A 3 -44.21 11.27 56.75
C LYS A 3 -43.68 9.95 56.13
N LYS A 4 -44.17 9.57 54.95
CA LYS A 4 -43.57 8.52 54.11
C LYS A 4 -42.40 9.11 53.30
N ARG A 5 -41.19 8.63 53.57
CA ARG A 5 -39.94 8.96 52.87
C ARG A 5 -39.76 7.97 51.72
N VAL A 6 -39.84 8.46 50.48
CA VAL A 6 -39.60 7.67 49.26
C VAL A 6 -38.09 7.57 49.06
N VAL A 7 -37.53 6.37 49.24
CA VAL A 7 -36.11 6.09 49.06
C VAL A 7 -35.89 5.55 47.64
N SER A 8 -35.00 6.22 46.91
CA SER A 8 -34.60 5.91 45.53
C SER A 8 -33.97 4.53 45.41
N LYS A 9 -34.44 3.70 44.47
CA LYS A 9 -33.76 2.47 44.06
C LYS A 9 -32.52 2.83 43.23
N ARG A 10 -31.34 2.83 43.85
CA ARG A 10 -30.06 2.70 43.12
C ARG A 10 -29.95 1.26 42.63
N VAL A 11 -29.93 1.10 41.31
CA VAL A 11 -29.66 -0.17 40.64
C VAL A 11 -28.22 -0.57 40.96
N ALA A 12 -28.06 -1.62 41.76
CA ALA A 12 -26.76 -2.19 42.08
C ALA A 12 -26.14 -2.79 40.82
N LYS A 13 -25.02 -2.20 40.39
CA LYS A 13 -24.10 -2.77 39.39
C LYS A 13 -23.50 -4.02 40.02
N ARG A 14 -24.02 -5.20 39.70
CA ARG A 14 -23.43 -6.47 40.15
C ARG A 14 -22.15 -6.73 39.37
N ASP A 15 -21.04 -6.58 40.07
CA ASP A 15 -19.73 -7.08 39.66
C ASP A 15 -19.83 -8.59 39.41
N ARG A 16 -19.50 -9.00 38.17
CA ARG A 16 -19.21 -10.40 37.85
C ARG A 16 -17.72 -10.61 38.02
N THR A 17 -17.28 -10.85 39.24
CA THR A 17 -15.95 -11.38 39.53
C THR A 17 -15.97 -12.89 39.32
N ASN A 18 -15.31 -13.37 38.26
CA ASN A 18 -14.94 -14.77 38.15
C ASN A 18 -13.86 -15.09 39.20
N SER A 19 -13.94 -16.26 39.81
CA SER A 19 -13.15 -16.75 40.95
C SER A 19 -11.65 -16.97 40.69
N ASN A 20 -11.07 -16.40 39.63
CA ASN A 20 -9.66 -16.58 39.26
C ASN A 20 -8.85 -15.29 39.13
N GLY A 21 -9.30 -14.14 39.66
CA GLY A 21 -8.49 -12.91 39.76
C GLY A 21 -8.07 -12.25 38.43
N PHE A 22 -8.30 -12.89 37.29
CA PHE A 22 -8.14 -12.28 35.96
C PHE A 22 -9.43 -11.54 35.60
N ALA A 23 -9.33 -10.24 35.33
CA ALA A 23 -10.42 -9.49 34.73
C ALA A 23 -10.84 -10.18 33.43
N SER A 24 -12.12 -10.51 33.29
CA SER A 24 -12.63 -11.12 32.06
C SER A 24 -12.47 -10.13 30.90
N VAL A 25 -11.45 -10.31 30.08
CA VAL A 25 -11.25 -9.51 28.86
C VAL A 25 -12.25 -10.02 27.82
N ILE A 26 -13.26 -9.22 27.53
CA ILE A 26 -14.25 -9.51 26.48
C ILE A 26 -13.74 -8.88 25.18
N ILE A 27 -13.34 -9.72 24.24
CA ILE A 27 -12.91 -9.28 22.91
C ILE A 27 -14.16 -9.22 22.01
N PRO A 28 -14.52 -8.05 21.46
CA PRO A 28 -15.71 -7.93 20.61
C PRO A 28 -15.51 -8.67 19.28
N PRO A 29 -16.59 -9.18 18.65
CA PRO A 29 -16.50 -9.83 17.35
C PRO A 29 -16.01 -8.86 16.29
N LEU A 30 -15.19 -9.36 15.36
CA LEU A 30 -14.66 -8.61 14.23
C LEU A 30 -15.73 -8.52 13.14
N GLU A 31 -16.15 -7.30 12.80
CA GLU A 31 -17.03 -7.04 11.67
C GLU A 31 -16.19 -6.66 10.46
N GLN A 32 -16.05 -7.60 9.52
CA GLN A 32 -15.29 -7.38 8.29
C GLN A 32 -16.24 -7.04 7.15
N ALA A 33 -15.87 -6.02 6.38
CA ALA A 33 -16.51 -5.68 5.12
C ALA A 33 -15.47 -5.70 3.99
N GLU A 34 -15.95 -5.90 2.77
CA GLU A 34 -15.13 -5.89 1.57
C GLU A 34 -15.64 -4.84 0.60
N SER A 35 -14.73 -4.18 -0.11
CA SER A 35 -15.09 -3.26 -1.19
C SER A 35 -14.15 -3.39 -2.37
N GLU A 36 -14.73 -3.34 -3.56
CA GLU A 36 -13.99 -3.23 -4.81
C GLU A 36 -13.89 -1.77 -5.24
N VAL A 37 -12.67 -1.36 -5.60
CA VAL A 37 -12.35 0.02 -5.93
C VAL A 37 -11.46 0.05 -7.16
N TRP A 38 -11.75 0.97 -8.09
CA TRP A 38 -10.88 1.22 -9.25
C TRP A 38 -9.99 2.42 -8.97
N LEU A 39 -8.68 2.23 -9.09
CA LEU A 39 -7.71 3.31 -9.14
C LEU A 39 -7.46 3.65 -10.60
N ILE A 40 -7.67 4.91 -10.99
CA ILE A 40 -7.51 5.40 -12.36
C ILE A 40 -6.38 6.42 -12.37
N GLY A 41 -5.34 6.16 -13.16
CA GLY A 41 -4.16 7.00 -13.22
C GLY A 41 -4.41 8.33 -13.93
N ASP A 42 -4.22 9.43 -13.22
CA ASP A 42 -4.18 10.79 -13.79
C ASP A 42 -2.78 11.16 -14.29
N ARG A 43 -1.77 10.46 -13.76
CA ARG A 43 -0.36 10.65 -14.09
C ARG A 43 0.27 9.32 -14.46
N PRO A 44 1.39 9.30 -15.21
CA PRO A 44 2.07 8.07 -15.58
C PRO A 44 2.49 7.25 -14.36
N LEU A 45 2.39 5.93 -14.42
CA LEU A 45 2.86 5.03 -13.36
C LEU A 45 4.25 4.53 -13.70
N MET A 46 5.25 5.00 -12.96
CA MET A 46 6.62 4.53 -13.09
C MET A 46 6.88 3.44 -12.03
N VAL A 47 7.33 2.27 -12.47
CA VAL A 47 7.67 1.18 -11.56
C VAL A 47 9.17 0.90 -11.58
N ASN A 48 9.66 0.40 -10.45
CA ASN A 48 11.03 -0.05 -10.31
C ASN A 48 11.03 -1.21 -9.32
N ASN A 49 11.04 -2.42 -9.86
CA ASN A 49 11.11 -3.62 -9.05
C ASN A 49 12.47 -3.70 -8.34
N LYS A 50 12.42 -3.89 -7.02
CA LYS A 50 13.59 -4.01 -6.13
C LYS A 50 13.76 -5.44 -5.61
N LEU A 51 13.04 -6.42 -6.15
CA LEU A 51 13.08 -7.82 -5.69
C LEU A 51 14.50 -8.40 -5.80
N SER A 52 15.20 -8.17 -6.91
CA SER A 52 16.60 -8.58 -7.08
C SER A 52 17.55 -7.97 -6.04
N VAL A 53 17.26 -6.74 -5.57
CA VAL A 53 18.01 -6.10 -4.49
C VAL A 53 17.69 -6.74 -3.14
N ALA A 54 16.43 -7.12 -2.90
CA ALA A 54 16.01 -7.77 -1.67
C ALA A 54 16.61 -9.17 -1.54
N GLU A 55 16.66 -9.95 -2.62
CA GLU A 55 17.32 -11.25 -2.67
C GLU A 55 18.82 -11.14 -2.38
N GLY A 56 19.50 -10.17 -3.01
CA GLY A 56 20.91 -9.91 -2.73
C GLY A 56 21.19 -9.42 -1.30
N ILE A 57 20.21 -8.80 -0.63
CA ILE A 57 20.31 -8.44 0.78
C ILE A 57 20.11 -9.68 1.66
N ALA A 58 19.12 -10.52 1.37
CA ALA A 58 18.90 -11.77 2.10
C ALA A 58 20.13 -12.68 2.04
N GLU A 59 20.70 -12.84 0.85
CA GLU A 59 21.93 -13.63 0.66
C GLU A 59 23.13 -13.08 1.44
N LYS A 60 23.26 -11.75 1.57
CA LYS A 60 24.29 -11.12 2.43
C LYS A 60 24.12 -11.47 3.90
N TYR A 61 22.88 -11.54 4.38
CA TYR A 61 22.60 -11.92 5.76
C TYR A 61 22.87 -13.40 5.99
N ASP A 62 22.51 -14.27 5.04
CA ASP A 62 22.72 -15.71 5.16
C ASP A 62 24.19 -16.13 5.05
N LYS A 63 24.94 -15.53 4.11
CA LYS A 63 26.36 -15.87 3.86
C LYS A 63 27.33 -15.07 4.74
N GLY A 64 26.86 -14.01 5.38
CA GLY A 64 27.70 -13.05 6.10
C GLY A 64 28.48 -12.10 5.17
N PRO A 65 28.95 -10.94 5.69
CA PRO A 65 29.49 -9.84 4.88
C PRO A 65 30.78 -10.18 4.12
N GLY A 66 31.52 -11.23 4.51
CA GLY A 66 32.79 -11.62 3.89
C GLY A 66 32.69 -12.64 2.75
N ALA A 67 31.57 -13.36 2.64
CA ALA A 67 31.37 -14.40 1.61
C ALA A 67 30.38 -13.97 0.51
N TYR A 68 29.83 -12.76 0.59
CA TYR A 68 28.95 -12.23 -0.43
C TYR A 68 29.76 -11.76 -1.64
N VAL A 69 29.61 -12.48 -2.75
CA VAL A 69 30.09 -12.04 -4.05
C VAL A 69 28.92 -11.34 -4.75
N PRO A 70 29.00 -10.03 -5.02
CA PRO A 70 27.95 -9.35 -5.78
C PRO A 70 27.83 -10.00 -7.17
N PRO A 71 26.60 -10.31 -7.63
CA PRO A 71 26.42 -10.86 -8.96
C PRO A 71 26.95 -9.87 -10.02
N PRO A 72 27.40 -10.38 -11.18
CA PRO A 72 27.87 -9.53 -12.26
C PRO A 72 26.78 -8.52 -12.66
N ALA A 73 27.21 -7.32 -13.05
CA ALA A 73 26.28 -6.28 -13.45
C ALA A 73 25.43 -6.79 -14.63
N PRO A 74 24.10 -6.83 -14.51
CA PRO A 74 23.24 -7.32 -15.59
C PRO A 74 23.39 -6.42 -16.82
N THR A 75 23.14 -6.98 -18.00
CA THR A 75 23.12 -6.20 -19.24
C THR A 75 22.05 -5.10 -19.17
N PRO A 76 22.16 -4.01 -19.95
CA PRO A 76 21.16 -2.94 -19.91
C PRO A 76 19.72 -3.40 -20.19
N GLU A 77 19.55 -4.45 -21.01
CA GLU A 77 18.24 -5.02 -21.35
C GLU A 77 17.67 -5.88 -20.23
N GLU A 78 18.48 -6.74 -19.61
CA GLU A 78 18.09 -7.51 -18.43
C GLU A 78 17.81 -6.60 -17.24
N ALA A 79 18.62 -5.56 -17.04
CA ALA A 79 18.41 -4.56 -16.02
C ALA A 79 17.04 -3.87 -16.20
N TYR A 80 16.65 -3.58 -17.45
CA TYR A 80 15.33 -3.03 -17.77
C TYR A 80 14.21 -4.05 -17.52
N ALA A 81 14.34 -5.30 -17.98
CA ALA A 81 13.36 -6.36 -17.75
C ALA A 81 13.13 -6.61 -16.24
N ASN A 82 14.21 -6.58 -15.45
CA ASN A 82 14.18 -6.77 -14.00
C ASN A 82 13.48 -5.63 -13.25
N THR A 83 13.25 -4.47 -13.87
CA THR A 83 12.49 -3.37 -13.23
C THR A 83 10.97 -3.58 -13.27
N PHE A 84 10.47 -4.53 -14.05
CA PHE A 84 9.05 -4.85 -14.11
C PHE A 84 8.63 -5.74 -12.93
N TYR A 85 7.40 -5.56 -12.46
CA TYR A 85 6.71 -6.52 -11.61
C TYR A 85 5.85 -7.41 -12.49
N VAL A 86 6.37 -8.56 -12.89
CA VAL A 86 5.65 -9.52 -13.74
C VAL A 86 4.77 -10.40 -12.84
N LEU A 87 3.51 -10.57 -13.19
CA LEU A 87 2.65 -11.53 -12.48
C LEU A 87 3.13 -12.96 -12.79
N PRO A 88 3.07 -13.90 -11.81
CA PRO A 88 3.38 -15.31 -12.04
C PRO A 88 2.56 -15.92 -13.18
N ASP A 89 1.33 -15.43 -13.38
CA ASP A 89 0.40 -15.89 -14.42
C ASP A 89 0.65 -15.25 -15.80
N SER A 90 1.74 -14.49 -15.98
CA SER A 90 2.07 -13.87 -17.27
C SER A 90 2.66 -14.93 -18.20
N LYS A 91 2.06 -15.09 -19.38
CA LYS A 91 2.61 -15.95 -20.45
C LYS A 91 3.82 -15.33 -21.16
N TYR A 92 4.01 -14.02 -21.05
CA TYR A 92 5.07 -13.28 -21.75
C TYR A 92 6.10 -12.73 -20.76
N ASP A 93 7.36 -12.84 -21.13
CA ASP A 93 8.47 -12.22 -20.42
C ASP A 93 8.47 -10.69 -20.58
N ALA A 94 9.06 -9.99 -19.61
CA ALA A 94 9.23 -8.55 -19.72
C ALA A 94 10.43 -8.19 -20.60
N PRO A 95 10.38 -7.10 -21.39
CA PRO A 95 9.24 -6.22 -21.68
C PRO A 95 8.41 -6.72 -22.87
N HIS A 96 7.11 -6.97 -22.66
CA HIS A 96 6.18 -7.35 -23.72
C HIS A 96 4.86 -6.56 -23.60
N PRO A 97 4.31 -6.00 -24.68
CA PRO A 97 3.11 -5.16 -24.62
C PRO A 97 1.86 -5.91 -24.13
N LYS A 98 1.82 -7.24 -24.30
CA LYS A 98 0.76 -8.12 -23.78
C LYS A 98 1.12 -8.82 -22.47
N GLY A 99 2.26 -8.47 -21.86
CA GLY A 99 2.67 -9.01 -20.57
C GLY A 99 1.70 -8.59 -19.47
N ARG A 100 1.51 -9.46 -18.47
CA ARG A 100 0.71 -9.12 -17.29
C ARG A 100 1.62 -8.53 -16.23
N TYR A 101 1.51 -7.22 -16.03
CA TYR A 101 2.27 -6.49 -15.03
C TYR A 101 1.42 -6.13 -13.83
N GLY A 102 2.08 -6.00 -12.69
CA GLY A 102 1.43 -5.70 -11.44
C GLY A 102 2.11 -4.58 -10.66
N VAL A 103 1.48 -4.23 -9.55
CA VAL A 103 2.10 -3.43 -8.50
C VAL A 103 1.92 -4.15 -7.17
N PRO A 104 2.87 -4.03 -6.23
CA PRO A 104 2.74 -4.69 -4.95
C PRO A 104 1.55 -4.16 -4.16
N SER A 105 0.70 -5.06 -3.68
CA SER A 105 -0.45 -4.76 -2.80
C SER A 105 0.00 -3.99 -1.55
N SER A 106 1.15 -4.37 -1.00
CA SER A 106 1.81 -3.69 0.11
C SER A 106 2.21 -2.25 -0.21
N GLY A 107 2.58 -1.96 -1.47
CA GLY A 107 2.87 -0.61 -1.95
C GLY A 107 1.61 0.26 -2.02
N ILE A 108 0.50 -0.30 -2.50
CA ILE A 108 -0.80 0.37 -2.50
C ILE A 108 -1.26 0.66 -1.07
N LYS A 109 -1.15 -0.32 -0.16
CA LYS A 109 -1.47 -0.12 1.26
C LYS A 109 -0.60 0.96 1.90
N LYS A 110 0.71 0.95 1.66
CA LYS A 110 1.63 1.99 2.16
C LYS A 110 1.26 3.38 1.64
N CYS A 111 0.88 3.49 0.36
CA CYS A 111 0.41 4.73 -0.23
C CYS A 111 -0.81 5.28 0.53
N ALA A 112 -1.82 4.43 0.79
CA ALA A 112 -2.99 4.82 1.57
C ALA A 112 -2.64 5.19 3.03
N CYS A 113 -1.79 4.42 3.71
CA CYS A 113 -1.37 4.73 5.08
C CYS A 113 -0.61 6.07 5.18
N SER A 114 0.26 6.38 4.21
CA SER A 114 0.94 7.68 4.16
C SER A 114 -0.03 8.85 3.96
N ALA A 115 -1.12 8.62 3.24
CA ALA A 115 -2.14 9.63 2.97
C ALA A 115 -2.97 10.02 4.20
N ILE A 116 -3.03 9.19 5.25
CA ILE A 116 -3.79 9.49 6.48
C ILE A 116 -3.35 10.84 7.08
N ARG A 117 -2.06 11.15 7.04
CA ARG A 117 -1.54 12.43 7.55
C ARG A 117 -2.05 13.64 6.75
N THR A 118 -2.38 13.45 5.49
CA THR A 118 -2.89 14.51 4.60
C THR A 118 -4.37 14.82 4.83
N THR A 119 -5.10 13.96 5.55
CA THR A 119 -6.50 14.19 5.90
C THR A 119 -6.65 15.06 7.17
N GLY A 120 -5.55 15.56 7.73
CA GLY A 120 -5.53 16.33 8.98
C GLY A 120 -5.38 15.48 10.25
N ILE A 121 -5.37 14.15 10.14
CA ILE A 121 -5.15 13.25 11.28
C ILE A 121 -3.64 13.15 11.54
N THR A 122 -3.19 13.76 12.64
CA THR A 122 -1.78 13.78 13.03
C THR A 122 -1.45 12.80 14.16
N ASP A 123 -2.46 12.35 14.90
CA ASP A 123 -2.30 11.42 16.03
C ASP A 123 -1.77 10.05 15.57
N SER A 124 -0.64 9.66 16.15
CA SER A 124 0.06 8.43 15.76
C SER A 124 -0.71 7.16 16.16
N ILE A 125 -1.53 7.21 17.22
CA ILE A 125 -2.34 6.07 17.66
C ILE A 125 -3.45 5.82 16.64
N THR A 126 -4.17 6.87 16.25
CA THR A 126 -5.24 6.82 15.25
C THR A 126 -4.71 6.39 13.88
N ILE A 127 -3.57 6.93 13.44
CA ILE A 127 -2.90 6.49 12.21
C ILE A 127 -2.58 4.99 12.26
N GLY A 128 -2.05 4.53 13.39
CA GLY A 128 -1.74 3.12 13.62
C GLY A 128 -2.99 2.23 13.59
N LEU A 129 -4.09 2.69 14.19
CA LEU A 129 -5.37 1.98 14.20
C LEU A 129 -5.95 1.87 12.78
N ILE A 130 -6.03 2.98 12.05
CA ILE A 130 -6.53 3.00 10.67
C ILE A 130 -5.68 2.10 9.79
N GLY A 131 -4.35 2.21 9.83
CA GLY A 131 -3.45 1.40 9.01
C GLY A 131 -3.52 -0.11 9.29
N LYS A 132 -3.94 -0.50 10.49
CA LYS A 132 -4.21 -1.90 10.87
C LYS A 132 -5.63 -2.36 10.57
N SER A 133 -6.55 -1.44 10.31
CA SER A 133 -7.98 -1.73 10.13
C SER A 133 -8.38 -2.07 8.70
N PHE A 134 -7.46 -1.97 7.72
CA PHE A 134 -7.72 -2.38 6.35
C PHE A 134 -6.56 -3.14 5.72
N TRP A 135 -6.87 -3.95 4.72
CA TRP A 135 -5.95 -4.74 3.92
C TRP A 135 -6.31 -4.62 2.44
N VAL A 136 -5.30 -4.42 1.61
CA VAL A 136 -5.44 -4.48 0.16
C VAL A 136 -5.14 -5.92 -0.25
N MET A 137 -6.13 -6.59 -0.82
CA MET A 137 -5.97 -7.95 -1.32
C MET A 137 -5.21 -7.93 -2.63
N GLU A 138 -4.34 -8.91 -2.80
CA GLU A 138 -3.63 -9.17 -4.04
C GLU A 138 -4.48 -9.98 -5.03
N ASP A 139 -4.07 -9.95 -6.30
CA ASP A 139 -4.63 -10.81 -7.34
C ASP A 139 -3.79 -12.07 -7.48
N SER A 140 -2.47 -11.92 -7.61
CA SER A 140 -1.54 -13.04 -7.78
C SER A 140 -0.13 -12.65 -7.30
N GLY A 141 0.50 -13.51 -6.50
CA GLY A 141 1.90 -13.36 -6.05
C GLY A 141 2.24 -12.05 -5.35
N GLY A 142 1.36 -11.51 -4.49
CA GLY A 142 1.60 -10.22 -3.84
C GLY A 142 1.32 -8.99 -4.70
N LEU A 143 0.86 -9.17 -5.95
CA LEU A 143 0.67 -8.10 -6.92
C LEU A 143 -0.81 -7.88 -7.26
N CYS A 144 -1.18 -6.62 -7.48
CA CYS A 144 -2.44 -6.21 -8.10
C CYS A 144 -2.21 -5.91 -9.58
N LEU A 145 -3.09 -6.41 -10.44
CA LEU A 145 -2.95 -6.30 -11.89
C LEU A 145 -3.07 -4.84 -12.37
N VAL A 146 -2.10 -4.39 -13.17
CA VAL A 146 -2.15 -3.11 -13.86
C VAL A 146 -2.69 -3.32 -15.27
N GLN A 147 -3.81 -2.67 -15.56
CA GLN A 147 -4.32 -2.53 -16.94
C GLN A 147 -3.82 -1.20 -17.49
N PHE A 148 -3.19 -1.19 -18.66
CA PHE A 148 -2.60 0.01 -19.26
C PHE A 148 -2.84 0.01 -20.77
N LYS A 149 -2.82 1.20 -21.38
CA LYS A 149 -2.97 1.34 -22.84
C LYS A 149 -1.62 1.40 -23.56
N LYS A 150 -0.64 2.07 -22.94
CA LYS A 150 0.67 2.30 -23.54
C LYS A 150 1.77 2.11 -22.51
N LEU A 151 2.85 1.45 -22.93
CA LEU A 151 4.07 1.25 -22.16
C LEU A 151 5.19 2.01 -22.85
N ILE A 152 5.94 2.80 -22.08
CA ILE A 152 7.14 3.51 -22.57
C ILE A 152 8.32 3.26 -21.64
N CYS A 153 9.52 3.31 -22.22
CA CYS A 153 10.78 3.27 -21.46
C CYS A 153 11.21 4.70 -21.14
N ASP A 154 11.18 5.07 -19.85
CA ASP A 154 11.73 6.32 -19.37
C ASP A 154 13.22 6.13 -19.05
N ARG A 155 14.07 6.97 -19.63
CA ARG A 155 15.51 6.99 -19.36
C ARG A 155 15.87 8.32 -18.73
N ARG A 156 16.31 8.30 -17.47
CA ARG A 156 16.73 9.51 -16.75
C ARG A 156 18.02 9.28 -15.96
N PRO A 157 18.89 10.29 -15.87
CA PRO A 157 20.00 10.26 -14.94
C PRO A 157 19.44 10.26 -13.51
N VAL A 158 19.91 9.32 -12.70
CA VAL A 158 19.63 9.28 -11.27
C VAL A 158 20.93 9.20 -10.49
N ASN A 159 20.96 9.89 -9.36
CA ASN A 159 22.10 9.84 -8.45
C ASN A 159 21.93 8.63 -7.53
N ILE A 160 22.84 7.66 -7.63
CA ILE A 160 22.87 6.47 -6.77
C ILE A 160 23.92 6.68 -5.69
N GLY A 161 23.52 6.59 -4.43
CA GLY A 161 24.41 6.73 -3.27
C GLY A 161 23.75 7.45 -2.11
N SER A 162 24.47 7.58 -0.99
CA SER A 162 24.04 8.33 0.19
C SER A 162 25.08 9.40 0.55
N GLY A 163 24.62 10.57 0.99
CA GLY A 163 25.48 11.69 1.37
C GLY A 163 26.26 12.27 0.19
N VAL A 164 27.56 12.51 0.38
CA VAL A 164 28.44 13.19 -0.60
C VAL A 164 28.88 12.27 -1.75
N LYS A 165 28.72 10.95 -1.61
CA LYS A 165 29.14 9.95 -2.60
C LYS A 165 27.96 9.51 -3.47
N THR A 166 27.47 10.40 -4.32
CA THR A 166 26.47 10.04 -5.33
C THR A 166 27.10 9.87 -6.71
N VAL A 167 26.92 8.70 -7.32
CA VAL A 167 27.34 8.44 -8.69
C VAL A 167 26.13 8.64 -9.62
N PRO A 168 26.22 9.54 -10.62
CA PRO A 168 25.19 9.66 -11.63
C PRO A 168 25.17 8.39 -12.48
N SER A 169 24.01 7.76 -12.59
CA SER A 169 23.79 6.55 -13.37
C SER A 169 22.52 6.70 -14.20
N MET A 170 22.58 6.27 -15.46
CA MET A 170 21.41 6.29 -16.33
C MET A 170 20.52 5.08 -16.01
N ARG A 171 19.31 5.31 -15.50
CA ARG A 171 18.35 4.23 -15.26
C ARG A 171 17.25 4.22 -16.29
N GLN A 172 16.97 3.03 -16.81
CA GLN A 172 15.81 2.73 -17.65
C GLN A 172 14.71 2.17 -16.76
N ARG A 173 13.50 2.74 -16.82
CA ARG A 173 12.34 2.27 -16.05
C ARG A 173 11.09 2.26 -16.90
N PRO A 174 10.21 1.26 -16.74
CA PRO A 174 8.93 1.24 -17.40
C PRO A 174 8.00 2.28 -16.80
N MET A 175 7.28 2.93 -17.71
CA MET A 175 6.25 3.90 -17.38
C MET A 175 4.97 3.51 -18.12
N PHE A 176 3.95 3.19 -17.34
CA PHE A 176 2.62 2.84 -17.82
C PHE A 176 1.77 4.11 -17.97
N LEU A 177 1.15 4.26 -19.13
CA LEU A 177 0.25 5.36 -19.47
C LEU A 177 -1.18 4.84 -19.57
N ASP A 178 -2.14 5.72 -19.22
CA ASP A 178 -3.58 5.41 -19.16
C ASP A 178 -3.84 4.13 -18.36
N TRP A 179 -3.25 4.06 -17.17
CA TRP A 179 -3.29 2.87 -16.35
C TRP A 179 -4.48 2.89 -15.39
N LYS A 180 -4.97 1.71 -15.05
CA LYS A 180 -5.98 1.49 -14.02
C LYS A 180 -5.73 0.18 -13.30
N ILE A 181 -6.08 0.14 -12.03
CA ILE A 181 -5.91 -1.03 -11.16
C ILE A 181 -7.23 -1.28 -10.47
N LYS A 182 -7.72 -2.53 -10.53
CA LYS A 182 -8.82 -2.96 -9.68
C LYS A 182 -8.23 -3.46 -8.37
N ILE A 183 -8.63 -2.87 -7.25
CA ILE A 183 -8.23 -3.35 -5.92
C ILE A 183 -9.43 -3.86 -5.16
N ARG A 184 -9.21 -4.90 -4.37
CA ARG A 184 -10.18 -5.41 -3.39
C ARG A 184 -9.66 -5.06 -2.00
N VAL A 185 -10.45 -4.37 -1.20
CA VAL A 185 -10.06 -3.89 0.11
C VAL A 185 -10.93 -4.56 1.16
N LYS A 186 -10.33 -5.26 2.11
CA LYS A 186 -11.00 -5.76 3.32
C LYS A 186 -10.75 -4.80 4.45
N PHE A 187 -11.78 -4.42 5.20
CA PHE A 187 -11.63 -3.49 6.31
C PHE A 187 -12.56 -3.82 7.47
N ASN A 188 -12.21 -3.34 8.66
CA ASN A 188 -13.03 -3.44 9.85
C ASN A 188 -14.14 -2.39 9.80
N ALA A 189 -15.39 -2.83 9.61
CA ALA A 189 -16.56 -1.97 9.45
C ALA A 189 -16.89 -1.16 10.71
N LYS A 190 -16.40 -1.57 11.89
CA LYS A 190 -16.53 -0.78 13.13
C LYS A 190 -15.63 0.45 13.17
N VAL A 191 -14.54 0.45 12.40
CA VAL A 191 -13.53 1.51 12.42
C VAL A 191 -13.62 2.39 11.18
N LEU A 192 -13.85 1.78 10.02
CA LEU A 192 -13.86 2.47 8.74
C LEU A 192 -15.15 2.14 7.98
N SER A 193 -15.76 3.17 7.37
CA SER A 193 -16.80 3.00 6.38
C SER A 193 -16.22 2.83 4.97
N ARG A 194 -17.04 2.34 4.04
CA ARG A 194 -16.65 2.23 2.63
C ARG A 194 -16.26 3.59 2.04
N GLU A 195 -17.02 4.62 2.35
CA GLU A 195 -16.80 5.99 1.88
C GLU A 195 -15.49 6.56 2.42
N GLN A 196 -15.16 6.25 3.68
CA GLN A 196 -13.87 6.64 4.26
C GLN A 196 -12.69 5.97 3.58
N ILE A 197 -12.83 4.69 3.19
CA ILE A 197 -11.82 3.99 2.38
C ILE A 197 -11.65 4.68 1.02
N ILE A 198 -12.75 4.98 0.32
CA ILE A 198 -12.72 5.67 -0.98
C ILE A 198 -12.02 7.03 -0.83
N ASN A 199 -12.42 7.83 0.15
CA ASN A 199 -11.82 9.14 0.42
C ASN A 199 -10.32 9.01 0.76
N LEU A 200 -9.94 8.03 1.57
CA LEU A 200 -8.52 7.79 1.89
C LEU A 200 -7.70 7.52 0.62
N PHE A 201 -8.22 6.71 -0.30
CA PHE A 201 -7.55 6.45 -1.57
C PHE A 201 -7.55 7.68 -2.50
N MET A 202 -8.60 8.51 -2.50
CA MET A 202 -8.61 9.79 -3.21
C MET A 202 -7.48 10.71 -2.72
N HIS A 203 -7.32 10.85 -1.40
CA HIS A 203 -6.21 11.59 -0.80
C HIS A 203 -4.85 10.99 -1.18
N ALA A 204 -4.75 9.66 -1.16
CA ALA A 204 -3.53 8.96 -1.51
C ALA A 204 -3.09 9.24 -2.96
N GLY A 205 -4.03 9.21 -3.89
CA GLY A 205 -3.73 9.49 -5.29
C GLY A 205 -3.39 10.95 -5.58
N GLN A 206 -3.98 11.89 -4.84
CA GLN A 206 -3.71 13.33 -5.02
C GLN A 206 -2.38 13.77 -4.40
N TYR A 207 -2.09 13.37 -3.15
CA TYR A 207 -0.99 13.93 -2.37
C TYR A 207 0.24 13.04 -2.27
N ILE A 208 0.06 11.72 -2.39
CA ILE A 208 1.15 10.75 -2.20
C ILE A 208 1.60 10.21 -3.56
N GLY A 209 0.72 9.51 -4.26
CA GLY A 209 1.00 8.79 -5.50
C GLY A 209 1.58 7.39 -5.28
N LEU A 210 1.52 6.56 -6.33
CA LEU A 210 1.91 5.14 -6.31
C LEU A 210 3.30 4.90 -6.92
N CYS A 211 4.00 3.86 -6.45
CA CYS A 211 5.31 3.41 -6.96
C CYS A 211 6.45 4.43 -6.87
N GLU A 212 7.15 4.73 -7.97
CA GLU A 212 8.32 5.62 -7.99
C GLU A 212 7.96 7.01 -8.51
N MET A 213 8.82 8.00 -8.19
CA MET A 213 8.62 9.41 -8.58
C MET A 213 7.26 9.98 -8.12
N ARG A 214 6.81 9.51 -6.95
CA ARG A 214 5.57 9.88 -6.25
C ARG A 214 5.46 11.38 -5.98
N ALA A 215 4.25 11.94 -6.07
CA ALA A 215 3.95 13.36 -5.87
C ALA A 215 4.46 13.93 -4.55
N GLU A 216 4.54 13.13 -3.48
CA GLU A 216 5.12 13.56 -2.20
C GLU A 216 6.64 13.88 -2.25
N LYS A 217 7.34 13.52 -3.34
CA LYS A 217 8.77 13.82 -3.52
C LYS A 217 8.93 15.18 -4.20
N LYS A 218 10.01 15.90 -3.86
CA LYS A 218 10.28 17.28 -4.33
C LYS A 218 10.18 17.50 -5.85
N GLN A 219 10.38 16.47 -6.67
CA GLN A 219 10.26 16.50 -8.14
C GLN A 219 9.36 15.37 -8.67
N GLY A 220 8.45 14.88 -7.82
CA GLY A 220 7.55 13.79 -8.15
C GLY A 220 6.50 14.19 -9.17
N GLN A 221 6.36 13.40 -10.23
CA GLN A 221 5.40 13.64 -11.32
C GLN A 221 4.62 12.38 -11.70
N CYS A 222 4.82 11.27 -10.99
CA CYS A 222 4.28 9.96 -11.35
C CYS A 222 3.38 9.39 -10.25
N GLY A 223 2.55 8.44 -10.66
CA GLY A 223 1.75 7.61 -9.76
C GLY A 223 0.52 8.28 -9.15
N GLY A 224 0.19 9.51 -9.55
CA GLY A 224 -1.06 10.15 -9.13
C GLY A 224 -2.29 9.48 -9.77
N PHE A 225 -3.38 9.38 -9.01
CA PHE A 225 -4.61 8.72 -9.43
C PHE A 225 -5.84 9.32 -8.73
N HIS A 226 -7.02 9.03 -9.28
CA HIS A 226 -8.29 9.18 -8.59
C HIS A 226 -8.98 7.82 -8.48
N VAL A 227 -10.03 7.79 -7.67
CA VAL A 227 -10.80 6.60 -7.38
C VAL A 227 -12.13 6.66 -8.08
N ARG A 228 -12.55 5.55 -8.69
CA ARG A 228 -13.92 5.35 -9.15
C ARG A 228 -14.58 4.25 -8.33
N GLY A 229 -15.61 4.62 -7.57
CA GLY A 229 -16.42 3.67 -6.81
C GLY A 229 -17.23 2.75 -7.72
N ALA A 230 -17.56 1.54 -7.24
CA ALA A 230 -18.33 0.54 -8.00
C ALA A 230 -19.84 0.89 -8.16
N GLY A 231 -20.25 2.16 -8.14
CA GLY A 231 -21.66 2.54 -8.22
C GLY A 231 -22.02 4.02 -8.14
N GLY A 232 -21.10 4.96 -8.39
CA GLY A 232 -21.42 6.39 -8.34
C GLY A 232 -20.33 7.24 -8.94
N THR A 233 -20.75 8.21 -9.75
CA THR A 233 -19.93 9.21 -10.43
C THR A 233 -19.34 10.18 -9.42
N LEU A 234 -18.02 10.38 -9.52
CA LEU A 234 -17.12 11.36 -8.87
C LEU A 234 -17.61 12.02 -7.57
#